data_AF-A0A7C5QNG4-F1
#
_entry.id   AF-A0A7C5QNG4-F1
#
_cell.length_a   1.000
_cell.length_b   1.000
_cell.length_c   1.000
_cell.angle_alpha   90.00
_cell.angle_beta   90.00
_cell.angle_gamma   90.00
#
_symmetry.space_group_name_H-M   'P 1'
#
loop_
_entity.id
_entity.type
_entity.pdbx_description
1 polymer ?
#
loop_
_entity_poly.entity_id
_entity_poly.type
_entity_poly.pdbx_seq_one_letter_code
_entity_poly.pdbx_strand_id
1 'polypeptide(L)'
;MPPVHRSERYRGRIWRMVEAQHVVSTLALVDTLEEQSVLEAILERSKPEVPAACRHLHYLLAAPFRYGRYPTDSRFRRRGRTPGVFYGAEHALTAAMESAWYRLKFIAAAPGMVQPQGAAEYTGFAVEVATGALDLCVPPRDRDPALWGDPEDYAGCLALADAARAAGVGAIRYRSLRDPEARANLAVLRCDAFATPEPMDRETWRIALRAGGAVIVRDWPRAAWEVRREGSRLALK
;
A
#
# COMPACT_ATOMS: atom_id res chain seq x y z
N MET A 1 10.61 14.38 -19.15
CA MET A 1 10.72 13.71 -17.84
C MET A 1 11.89 14.29 -17.06
N PRO A 2 11.76 14.58 -15.75
CA PRO A 2 12.90 14.97 -14.93
C PRO A 2 13.96 13.85 -14.90
N PRO A 3 15.25 14.17 -14.77
CA PRO A 3 16.32 13.18 -14.82
C PRO A 3 16.21 12.18 -13.66
N VAL A 4 16.27 10.89 -14.00
CA VAL A 4 16.25 9.75 -13.05
C VAL A 4 17.63 9.48 -12.47
N HIS A 5 18.70 9.97 -13.09
CA HIS A 5 20.10 9.69 -12.71
C HIS A 5 20.55 10.27 -11.37
N ARG A 6 19.71 11.05 -10.70
CA ARG A 6 20.02 11.65 -9.39
C ARG A 6 19.00 11.18 -8.36
N SER A 7 19.14 9.94 -7.91
CA SER A 7 18.41 9.44 -6.74
C SER A 7 19.06 9.95 -5.47
N GLU A 8 18.26 10.40 -4.51
CA GLU A 8 18.71 10.82 -3.18
C GLU A 8 18.74 9.63 -2.22
N ARG A 9 19.58 9.69 -1.19
CA ARG A 9 19.58 8.67 -0.13
C ARG A 9 18.32 8.83 0.72
N TYR A 10 17.50 7.79 0.73
CA TYR A 10 16.37 7.66 1.64
C TYR A 10 16.72 6.70 2.77
N ARG A 11 16.41 7.09 4.00
CA ARG A 11 16.32 6.20 5.15
C ARG A 11 15.13 6.65 5.98
N GLY A 12 14.18 5.75 6.22
CA GLY A 12 13.01 6.10 6.99
C GLY A 12 12.13 4.90 7.29
N ARG A 13 11.30 5.09 8.32
CA ARG A 13 10.23 4.18 8.68
C ARG A 13 9.00 4.47 7.85
N ILE A 14 8.41 3.43 7.27
CA ILE A 14 7.11 3.50 6.60
C ILE A 14 6.13 2.49 7.19
N TRP A 15 4.85 2.80 7.05
CA TRP A 15 3.72 2.04 7.54
C TRP A 15 2.91 1.48 6.38
N ARG A 16 2.43 0.25 6.54
CA ARG A 16 1.49 -0.36 5.60
C ARG A 16 0.35 -1.01 6.38
N MET A 17 -0.85 -0.87 5.83
CA MET A 17 -2.05 -1.53 6.34
C MET A 17 -2.28 -2.83 5.59
N VAL A 18 -2.58 -3.88 6.34
CA VAL A 18 -3.10 -5.15 5.82
C VAL A 18 -4.33 -5.54 6.63
N GLU A 19 -5.29 -6.17 5.97
CA GLU A 19 -6.48 -6.66 6.66
C GLU A 19 -6.08 -7.77 7.65
N ALA A 20 -6.63 -7.72 8.86
CA ALA A 20 -6.24 -8.61 9.96
C ALA A 20 -6.74 -10.07 9.80
N GLN A 21 -7.48 -10.39 8.73
CA GLN A 21 -8.22 -11.64 8.56
C GLN A 21 -7.40 -12.88 8.10
N HIS A 22 -6.09 -12.91 8.33
CA HIS A 22 -5.22 -13.96 7.77
C HIS A 22 -5.30 -15.32 8.47
N VAL A 23 -5.86 -15.41 9.68
CA VAL A 23 -5.95 -16.69 10.43
C VAL A 23 -7.34 -17.31 10.38
N VAL A 24 -8.40 -16.51 10.20
CA VAL A 24 -9.80 -16.95 10.37
C VAL A 24 -10.56 -17.05 9.04
N SER A 25 -10.02 -16.49 7.94
CA SER A 25 -10.77 -16.46 6.68
C SER A 25 -11.05 -17.85 6.11
N THR A 26 -10.13 -18.79 6.25
CA THR A 26 -10.32 -20.19 5.79
C THR A 26 -11.03 -21.07 6.81
N LEU A 27 -11.07 -20.70 8.09
CA LEU A 27 -11.88 -21.40 9.11
C LEU A 27 -13.37 -21.38 8.75
N ALA A 28 -13.84 -20.36 8.04
CA ALA A 28 -15.24 -20.29 7.59
C ALA A 28 -15.59 -21.31 6.49
N LEU A 29 -14.60 -22.03 5.94
CA LEU A 29 -14.77 -22.95 4.80
C LEU A 29 -14.57 -24.43 5.18
N VAL A 30 -14.29 -24.73 6.46
CA VAL A 30 -13.92 -26.06 6.95
C VAL A 30 -14.51 -26.29 8.34
N ASP A 31 -14.69 -27.55 8.73
CA ASP A 31 -15.28 -27.91 10.02
C ASP A 31 -14.22 -28.16 11.11
N THR A 32 -12.97 -28.43 10.70
CA THR A 32 -11.88 -28.78 11.61
C THR A 32 -10.57 -28.04 11.31
N LEU A 33 -9.68 -27.96 12.31
CA LEU A 33 -8.33 -27.39 12.15
C LEU A 33 -7.44 -28.23 11.22
N GLU A 34 -7.68 -29.54 11.15
CA GLU A 34 -6.96 -30.44 10.25
C GLU A 34 -7.31 -30.13 8.79
N GLU A 35 -8.60 -30.03 8.49
CA GLU A 35 -9.07 -29.60 7.16
C GLU A 35 -8.58 -28.20 6.81
N GLN A 36 -8.58 -27.26 7.76
CA GLN A 36 -8.01 -25.93 7.56
C GLN A 36 -6.54 -26.01 7.15
N SER A 37 -5.76 -26.85 7.82
CA SER A 37 -4.32 -27.03 7.54
C SER A 37 -4.10 -27.60 6.14
N VAL A 38 -4.93 -28.54 5.71
CA VAL A 38 -4.91 -29.08 4.34
C VAL A 38 -5.28 -28.01 3.32
N LEU A 39 -6.34 -27.22 3.58
CA LEU A 39 -6.76 -26.13 2.71
C LEU A 39 -5.66 -25.07 2.57
N GLU A 40 -5.05 -24.64 3.67
CA GLU A 40 -3.93 -23.69 3.65
C GLU A 40 -2.74 -24.23 2.87
N ALA A 41 -2.41 -25.52 3.01
CA ALA A 41 -1.34 -26.16 2.23
C ALA A 41 -1.67 -26.21 0.73
N ILE A 42 -2.93 -26.44 0.35
CA ILE A 42 -3.38 -26.36 -1.05
C ILE A 42 -3.25 -24.93 -1.56
N LEU A 43 -3.76 -23.94 -0.81
CA LEU A 43 -3.69 -22.53 -1.16
C LEU A 43 -2.25 -22.05 -1.32
N GLU A 44 -1.36 -22.40 -0.38
CA GLU A 44 0.05 -22.02 -0.43
C GLU A 44 0.76 -22.60 -1.65
N ARG A 45 0.52 -23.87 -1.99
CA ARG A 45 1.10 -24.52 -3.19
C ARG A 45 0.63 -23.90 -4.50
N SER A 46 -0.56 -23.32 -4.53
CA SER A 46 -1.09 -22.65 -5.74
C SER A 46 -0.49 -21.26 -5.98
N LYS A 47 0.14 -20.65 -4.97
CA LYS A 47 0.71 -19.30 -5.08
C LYS A 47 2.04 -19.36 -5.85
N PRO A 48 2.37 -18.34 -6.67
CA PRO A 48 3.67 -18.27 -7.34
C PRO A 48 4.84 -18.36 -6.36
N GLU A 49 6.02 -18.78 -6.80
CA GLU A 49 7.20 -18.74 -5.95
C GLU A 49 7.56 -17.31 -5.53
N VAL A 50 8.13 -17.16 -4.33
CA VAL A 50 8.72 -15.89 -3.90
C VAL A 50 10.01 -15.66 -4.71
N PRO A 51 10.17 -14.49 -5.36
CA PRO A 51 11.39 -14.16 -6.11
C PRO A 51 12.63 -14.29 -5.22
N ALA A 52 13.75 -14.79 -5.77
CA ALA A 52 14.98 -15.03 -5.00
C ALA A 52 15.44 -13.82 -4.18
N ALA A 53 15.36 -12.62 -4.77
CA ALA A 53 15.70 -11.35 -4.12
C ALA A 53 14.82 -11.00 -2.91
N CYS A 54 13.69 -11.68 -2.70
CA CYS A 54 12.71 -11.39 -1.65
C CYS A 54 12.54 -12.55 -0.66
N ARG A 55 13.17 -13.71 -0.89
CA ARG A 55 12.98 -14.93 -0.06
C ARG A 55 13.42 -14.77 1.40
N HIS A 56 14.34 -13.85 1.65
CA HIS A 56 14.83 -13.52 2.98
C HIS A 56 13.89 -12.60 3.77
N LEU A 57 12.85 -12.05 3.11
CA LEU A 57 11.91 -11.13 3.73
C LEU A 57 10.71 -11.88 4.32
N HIS A 58 10.20 -11.37 5.43
CA HIS A 58 8.93 -11.78 5.99
C HIS A 58 7.81 -11.66 4.93
N TYR A 59 6.83 -12.55 4.98
CA TYR A 59 5.80 -12.65 3.94
C TYR A 59 5.02 -11.34 3.72
N LEU A 60 4.80 -10.53 4.76
CA LEU A 60 4.15 -9.21 4.65
C LEU A 60 4.92 -8.22 3.76
N LEU A 61 6.25 -8.35 3.70
CA LEU A 61 7.13 -7.53 2.86
C LEU A 61 7.30 -8.16 1.47
N ALA A 62 7.38 -9.48 1.37
CA ALA A 62 7.59 -10.19 0.11
C ALA A 62 6.31 -10.26 -0.77
N ALA A 63 5.13 -10.29 -0.16
CA ALA A 63 3.85 -10.52 -0.85
C ALA A 63 3.60 -9.59 -2.06
N PRO A 64 3.86 -8.27 -2.00
CA PRO A 64 3.69 -7.39 -3.16
C PRO A 64 4.53 -7.78 -4.38
N PHE A 65 5.69 -8.41 -4.15
CA PHE A 65 6.64 -8.82 -5.18
C PHE A 65 6.41 -10.24 -5.69
N ARG A 66 5.69 -11.07 -4.92
CA ARG A 66 5.35 -12.47 -5.26
C ARG A 66 4.41 -12.57 -6.44
N TYR A 67 3.36 -11.73 -6.48
CA TYR A 67 2.30 -11.85 -7.48
C TYR A 67 2.61 -10.99 -8.71
N GLY A 68 2.81 -11.63 -9.86
CA GLY A 68 3.28 -10.97 -11.08
C GLY A 68 2.20 -10.39 -12.01
N ARG A 69 0.95 -10.87 -11.97
CA ARG A 69 -0.12 -10.45 -12.89
C ARG A 69 -1.07 -9.48 -12.21
N TYR A 70 -0.99 -8.20 -12.57
CA TYR A 70 -1.83 -7.15 -11.98
C TYR A 70 -2.92 -6.71 -12.98
N PRO A 71 -4.21 -6.62 -12.59
CA PRO A 71 -5.31 -6.47 -13.54
C PRO A 71 -5.42 -5.06 -14.13
N THR A 72 -5.00 -4.03 -13.40
CA THR A 72 -5.12 -2.62 -13.77
C THR A 72 -3.83 -1.88 -13.46
N ASP A 73 -3.64 -0.70 -14.03
CA ASP A 73 -2.50 0.14 -13.65
C ASP A 73 -2.71 0.67 -12.22
N SER A 74 -1.65 0.64 -11.40
CA SER A 74 -1.55 1.47 -10.19
C SER A 74 -0.56 2.61 -10.45
N ARG A 75 -0.47 3.57 -9.53
CA ARG A 75 0.34 4.78 -9.74
C ARG A 75 1.75 4.49 -10.25
N PHE A 76 2.46 3.52 -9.67
CA PHE A 76 3.84 3.15 -10.05
C PHE A 76 3.99 1.68 -10.49
N ARG A 77 2.90 1.01 -10.89
CA ARG A 77 2.95 -0.38 -11.41
C ARG A 77 2.01 -0.55 -12.58
N ARG A 78 2.54 -0.97 -13.73
CA ARG A 78 1.76 -1.30 -14.91
C ARG A 78 0.92 -2.58 -14.72
N ARG A 79 -0.24 -2.62 -15.37
CA ARG A 79 -1.03 -3.84 -15.58
C ARG A 79 -0.24 -4.89 -16.36
N GLY A 80 -0.66 -6.15 -16.22
CA GLY A 80 -0.02 -7.28 -16.86
C GLY A 80 1.08 -7.89 -15.99
N ARG A 81 2.03 -8.57 -16.64
CA ARG A 81 3.11 -9.33 -15.97
C ARG A 81 4.28 -8.40 -15.64
N THR A 82 4.18 -7.69 -14.53
CA THR A 82 5.17 -6.67 -14.11
C THR A 82 5.69 -6.92 -12.69
N PRO A 83 6.92 -6.47 -12.38
CA PRO A 83 7.44 -6.52 -11.01
C PRO A 83 6.52 -5.83 -10.01
N GLY A 84 6.45 -6.39 -8.81
CA GLY A 84 5.65 -5.84 -7.72
C GLY A 84 6.13 -4.48 -7.20
N VAL A 85 5.23 -3.79 -6.50
CA VAL A 85 5.52 -2.55 -5.78
C VAL A 85 4.93 -2.67 -4.39
N PHE A 86 5.75 -2.44 -3.36
CA PHE A 86 5.26 -2.29 -2.00
C PHE A 86 4.91 -0.83 -1.77
N TYR A 87 3.66 -0.55 -1.42
CA TYR A 87 3.20 0.80 -1.08
C TYR A 87 3.10 0.94 0.43
N GLY A 88 3.70 1.99 0.97
CA GLY A 88 3.56 2.40 2.37
C GLY A 88 3.54 3.92 2.51
N ALA A 89 3.31 4.40 3.73
CA ALA A 89 3.29 5.81 4.07
C ALA A 89 4.25 6.13 5.21
N GLU A 90 4.82 7.34 5.25
CA GLU A 90 5.72 7.73 6.35
C GLU A 90 4.99 7.83 7.70
N HIS A 91 3.66 7.94 7.68
CA HIS A 91 2.80 7.99 8.87
C HIS A 91 1.72 6.91 8.83
N ALA A 92 1.45 6.29 9.98
CA ALA A 92 0.44 5.24 10.11
C ALA A 92 -0.97 5.72 9.71
N LEU A 93 -1.36 6.92 10.15
CA LEU A 93 -2.65 7.51 9.79
C LEU A 93 -2.80 7.72 8.27
N THR A 94 -1.74 8.14 7.58
CA THR A 94 -1.72 8.26 6.11
C THR A 94 -1.97 6.91 5.45
N ALA A 95 -1.34 5.82 5.92
CA ALA A 95 -1.58 4.47 5.41
C ALA A 95 -3.03 4.00 5.69
N ALA A 96 -3.60 4.36 6.84
CA ALA A 96 -4.99 4.07 7.18
C ALA A 96 -5.96 4.85 6.28
N MET A 97 -5.66 6.12 5.99
CA MET A 97 -6.44 6.97 5.08
C MET A 97 -6.40 6.45 3.64
N GLU A 98 -5.25 6.02 3.12
CA GLU A 98 -5.15 5.34 1.81
C GLU A 98 -6.03 4.08 1.77
N SER A 99 -6.02 3.29 2.86
CA SER A 99 -6.82 2.07 2.96
C SER A 99 -8.33 2.38 2.97
N ALA A 100 -8.74 3.37 3.77
CA ALA A 100 -10.12 3.84 3.80
C ALA A 100 -10.57 4.38 2.42
N TRP A 101 -9.70 5.15 1.75
CA TRP A 101 -9.96 5.69 0.42
C TRP A 101 -10.28 4.60 -0.60
N TYR A 102 -9.45 3.56 -0.71
CA TYR A 102 -9.67 2.50 -1.70
C TYR A 102 -10.92 1.67 -1.40
N ARG A 103 -11.30 1.50 -0.14
CA ARG A 103 -12.59 0.88 0.21
C ARG A 103 -13.78 1.74 -0.18
N LEU A 104 -13.71 3.06 0.04
CA LEU A 104 -14.75 3.99 -0.42
C LEU A 104 -14.85 4.02 -1.94
N LYS A 105 -13.72 3.99 -2.64
CA LYS A 105 -13.68 3.88 -4.11
C LYS A 105 -14.33 2.58 -4.58
N PHE A 106 -14.04 1.46 -3.94
CA PHE A 106 -14.61 0.16 -4.27
C PHE A 106 -16.15 0.16 -4.13
N ILE A 107 -16.68 0.61 -3.00
CA ILE A 107 -18.14 0.70 -2.80
C ILE A 107 -18.79 1.65 -3.81
N ALA A 108 -18.19 2.82 -4.05
CA ALA A 108 -18.72 3.77 -5.02
C ALA A 108 -18.72 3.23 -6.47
N ALA A 109 -17.82 2.30 -6.79
CA ALA A 109 -17.75 1.65 -8.09
C ALA A 109 -18.71 0.45 -8.25
N ALA A 110 -19.43 0.07 -7.19
CA ALA A 110 -20.36 -1.06 -7.17
C ALA A 110 -21.80 -0.59 -6.86
N PRO A 111 -22.55 -0.09 -7.85
CA PRO A 111 -23.94 0.32 -7.66
C PRO A 111 -24.79 -0.81 -7.06
N GLY A 112 -25.61 -0.49 -6.06
CA GLY A 112 -26.46 -1.46 -5.37
C GLY A 112 -25.75 -2.32 -4.32
N MET A 113 -24.43 -2.19 -4.15
CA MET A 113 -23.72 -2.85 -3.05
C MET A 113 -24.21 -2.28 -1.70
N VAL A 114 -24.70 -3.17 -0.84
CA VAL A 114 -24.98 -2.84 0.55
C VAL A 114 -23.64 -2.61 1.26
N GLN A 115 -23.49 -1.46 1.89
CA GLN A 115 -22.30 -1.14 2.66
C GLN A 115 -22.12 -2.18 3.79
N PRO A 116 -20.93 -2.82 3.93
CA PRO A 116 -20.70 -3.79 4.99
C PRO A 116 -21.02 -3.18 6.36
N GLN A 117 -21.78 -3.91 7.17
CA GLN A 117 -22.05 -3.51 8.54
C GLN A 117 -20.82 -3.82 9.41
N GLY A 118 -20.38 -2.83 10.20
CA GLY A 118 -19.23 -2.97 11.09
C GLY A 118 -17.92 -2.37 10.56
N ALA A 119 -16.92 -2.35 11.44
CA ALA A 119 -15.57 -1.89 11.09
C ALA A 119 -14.72 -3.09 10.67
N ALA A 120 -14.06 -3.00 9.53
CA ALA A 120 -13.04 -4.00 9.19
C ALA A 120 -11.77 -3.71 10.00
N GLU A 121 -11.16 -4.77 10.50
CA GLU A 121 -9.94 -4.69 11.30
C GLU A 121 -8.70 -4.82 10.42
N TYR A 122 -7.73 -3.97 10.69
CA TYR A 122 -6.46 -3.87 9.99
C TYR A 122 -5.32 -3.97 10.97
N THR A 123 -4.25 -4.62 10.54
CA THR A 123 -2.93 -4.51 11.16
C THR A 123 -2.14 -3.47 10.37
N GLY A 124 -1.81 -2.35 11.02
CA GLY A 124 -0.79 -1.43 10.54
C GLY A 124 0.56 -1.89 11.04
N PHE A 125 1.51 -2.15 10.15
CA PHE A 125 2.88 -2.50 10.56
C PHE A 125 3.89 -1.53 9.97
N ALA A 126 4.95 -1.27 10.74
CA ALA A 126 6.07 -0.45 10.31
C ALA A 126 7.17 -1.31 9.66
N VAL A 127 7.99 -0.71 8.80
CA VAL A 127 9.22 -1.30 8.28
C VAL A 127 10.24 -0.20 7.98
N GLU A 128 11.52 -0.48 8.20
CA GLU A 128 12.62 0.42 7.84
C GLU A 128 13.01 0.21 6.37
N VAL A 129 13.11 1.32 5.64
CA VAL A 129 13.57 1.34 4.24
C VAL A 129 14.83 2.20 4.17
N ALA A 130 15.87 1.69 3.50
CA ALA A 130 17.11 2.41 3.26
C ALA A 130 17.61 2.14 1.84
N THR A 131 17.46 3.11 0.94
CA THR A 131 17.76 2.95 -0.49
C THR A 131 18.03 4.28 -1.17
N GLY A 132 18.56 4.27 -2.38
CA GLY A 132 18.37 5.39 -3.31
C GLY A 132 16.88 5.51 -3.68
N ALA A 133 16.34 6.72 -3.61
CA ALA A 133 14.96 7.03 -3.97
C ALA A 133 14.87 8.24 -4.90
N LEU A 134 13.81 8.32 -5.70
CA LEU A 134 13.41 9.57 -6.35
C LEU A 134 12.40 10.27 -5.45
N ASP A 135 12.74 11.45 -4.94
CA ASP A 135 11.78 12.26 -4.18
C ASP A 135 11.03 13.24 -5.11
N LEU A 136 9.72 13.03 -5.24
CA LEU A 136 8.80 13.88 -6.01
C LEU A 136 8.27 15.07 -5.20
N CYS A 137 8.60 15.14 -3.91
CA CYS A 137 8.18 16.21 -3.01
C CYS A 137 9.17 17.38 -2.96
N VAL A 138 10.29 17.30 -3.68
CA VAL A 138 11.38 18.30 -3.67
C VAL A 138 11.78 18.75 -5.08
N PRO A 139 12.38 19.94 -5.23
CA PRO A 139 12.87 20.41 -6.51
C PRO A 139 13.94 19.50 -7.12
N PRO A 140 13.98 19.34 -8.46
CA PRO A 140 13.10 19.97 -9.45
C PRO A 140 11.81 19.17 -9.74
N ARG A 141 11.54 18.08 -9.01
CA ARG A 141 10.48 17.12 -9.34
C ARG A 141 9.11 17.54 -8.82
N ASP A 142 9.07 18.44 -7.85
CA ASP A 142 7.84 19.04 -7.32
C ASP A 142 7.22 20.13 -8.23
N ARG A 143 7.91 20.54 -9.30
CA ARG A 143 7.50 21.64 -10.19
C ARG A 143 6.19 21.40 -10.93
N ASP A 144 5.86 20.13 -11.20
CA ASP A 144 4.61 19.75 -11.84
C ASP A 144 3.88 18.71 -10.97
N PRO A 145 3.17 19.15 -9.92
CA PRO A 145 2.44 18.24 -9.05
C PRO A 145 1.27 17.56 -9.77
N ALA A 146 0.76 18.13 -10.88
CA ALA A 146 -0.32 17.53 -11.65
C ALA A 146 0.16 16.25 -12.36
N LEU A 147 1.38 16.25 -12.90
CA LEU A 147 2.01 15.09 -13.52
C LEU A 147 2.06 13.85 -12.60
N TRP A 148 2.22 14.07 -11.29
CA TRP A 148 2.27 13.01 -10.29
C TRP A 148 0.93 12.79 -9.57
N GLY A 149 0.01 13.75 -9.71
CA GLY A 149 -1.18 13.93 -8.89
C GLY A 149 -2.49 13.57 -9.56
N ASP A 150 -2.47 13.19 -10.84
CA ASP A 150 -3.69 12.81 -11.53
C ASP A 150 -4.34 11.55 -10.86
N PRO A 151 -5.66 11.56 -10.62
CA PRO A 151 -6.37 10.44 -9.99
C PRO A 151 -6.58 9.24 -10.93
N GLU A 152 -6.58 9.44 -12.25
CA GLU A 152 -6.98 8.45 -13.26
C GLU A 152 -5.88 8.18 -14.31
N ASP A 153 -5.10 9.19 -14.69
CA ASP A 153 -3.97 9.05 -15.60
C ASP A 153 -2.65 8.83 -14.84
N TYR A 154 -2.07 7.64 -14.95
CA TYR A 154 -0.78 7.32 -14.35
C TYR A 154 0.37 7.31 -15.35
N ALA A 155 0.20 7.75 -16.60
CA ALA A 155 1.21 7.64 -17.64
C ALA A 155 2.57 8.21 -17.22
N GLY A 156 2.59 9.41 -16.63
CA GLY A 156 3.81 10.03 -16.11
C GLY A 156 4.46 9.23 -14.97
N CYS A 157 3.66 8.77 -14.01
CA CYS A 157 4.13 7.98 -12.87
C CYS A 157 4.65 6.59 -13.31
N LEU A 158 4.00 5.94 -14.28
CA LEU A 158 4.41 4.66 -14.83
C LEU A 158 5.73 4.78 -15.60
N ALA A 159 5.86 5.80 -16.47
CA ALA A 159 7.11 6.07 -17.18
C ALA A 159 8.27 6.34 -16.21
N LEU A 160 8.01 7.09 -15.14
CA LEU A 160 8.97 7.32 -14.06
C LEU A 160 9.36 6.01 -13.35
N ALA A 161 8.39 5.15 -13.03
CA ALA A 161 8.66 3.87 -12.38
C ALA A 161 9.51 2.94 -13.26
N ASP A 162 9.23 2.89 -14.56
CA ASP A 162 10.04 2.11 -15.51
C ASP A 162 11.48 2.61 -15.56
N ALA A 163 11.66 3.92 -15.67
CA ALA A 163 12.98 4.54 -15.70
C ALA A 163 13.72 4.38 -14.36
N ALA A 164 13.03 4.50 -13.23
CA ALA A 164 13.58 4.27 -11.89
C ALA A 164 14.11 2.83 -11.75
N ARG A 165 13.36 1.85 -12.24
CA ARG A 165 13.79 0.44 -12.25
C ARG A 165 15.01 0.23 -13.14
N ALA A 166 15.01 0.80 -14.35
CA ALA A 166 16.15 0.70 -15.28
C ALA A 166 17.44 1.31 -14.68
N ALA A 167 17.31 2.37 -13.88
CA ALA A 167 18.41 3.01 -13.17
C ALA A 167 18.78 2.36 -11.83
N GLY A 168 18.11 1.27 -11.44
CA GLY A 168 18.38 0.58 -10.17
C GLY A 168 17.90 1.31 -8.91
N VAL A 169 17.03 2.33 -9.04
CA VAL A 169 16.45 3.04 -7.89
C VAL A 169 15.52 2.12 -7.11
N GLY A 170 15.62 2.12 -5.78
CA GLY A 170 14.84 1.23 -4.93
C GLY A 170 13.48 1.77 -4.48
N ALA A 171 13.26 3.09 -4.50
CA ALA A 171 11.96 3.66 -4.12
C ALA A 171 11.60 4.97 -4.84
N ILE A 172 10.32 5.32 -4.83
CA ILE A 172 9.79 6.62 -5.23
C ILE A 172 9.01 7.20 -4.05
N ARG A 173 9.41 8.39 -3.58
CA ARG A 173 8.70 9.13 -2.53
C ARG A 173 7.79 10.16 -3.17
N TYR A 174 6.53 10.21 -2.75
CA TYR A 174 5.51 11.06 -3.37
C TYR A 174 4.45 11.48 -2.36
N ARG A 175 3.76 12.60 -2.59
CA ARG A 175 2.69 13.05 -1.70
C ARG A 175 1.48 12.12 -1.77
N SER A 176 0.90 11.75 -0.64
CA SER A 176 -0.45 11.19 -0.62
C SER A 176 -1.42 12.26 -1.11
N LEU A 177 -2.28 11.89 -2.07
CA LEU A 177 -3.41 12.75 -2.45
C LEU A 177 -4.62 12.56 -1.53
N ARG A 178 -4.55 11.60 -0.59
CA ARG A 178 -5.69 11.11 0.19
C ARG A 178 -5.62 11.71 1.58
N ASP A 179 -4.41 11.82 2.12
CA ASP A 179 -4.14 12.53 3.36
C ASP A 179 -4.34 14.05 3.17
N PRO A 180 -5.20 14.70 3.98
CA PRO A 180 -5.40 16.15 3.92
C PRO A 180 -4.14 16.96 4.21
N GLU A 181 -3.20 16.42 4.98
CA GLU A 181 -1.90 17.05 5.25
C GLU A 181 -0.86 16.79 4.15
N ALA A 182 -1.23 16.06 3.09
CA ALA A 182 -0.37 15.74 1.95
C ALA A 182 0.99 15.14 2.35
N ARG A 183 0.99 14.35 3.44
CA ARG A 183 2.16 13.60 3.91
C ARG A 183 2.61 12.57 2.88
N ALA A 184 3.87 12.14 2.98
CA ALA A 184 4.47 11.33 1.94
C ALA A 184 4.13 9.84 2.06
N ASN A 185 3.93 9.26 0.88
CA ASN A 185 3.94 7.84 0.61
C ASN A 185 5.28 7.43 -0.02
N LEU A 186 5.57 6.13 0.06
CA LEU A 186 6.71 5.50 -0.56
C LEU A 186 6.26 4.30 -1.38
N ALA A 187 6.64 4.28 -2.66
CA ALA A 187 6.52 3.14 -3.55
C ALA A 187 7.88 2.44 -3.63
N VAL A 188 8.04 1.35 -2.89
CA VAL A 188 9.25 0.53 -2.86
C VAL A 188 9.23 -0.43 -4.05
N LEU A 189 10.25 -0.32 -4.89
CA LEU A 189 10.35 -1.01 -6.17
C LEU A 189 11.20 -2.28 -6.09
N ARG A 190 12.04 -2.43 -5.06
CA ARG A 190 13.00 -3.53 -4.92
C ARG A 190 12.97 -4.13 -3.51
N CYS A 191 13.21 -5.42 -3.42
CA CYS A 191 13.26 -6.14 -2.15
C CYS A 191 14.49 -5.80 -1.30
N ASP A 192 15.60 -5.40 -1.94
CA ASP A 192 16.82 -4.96 -1.25
C ASP A 192 16.74 -3.53 -0.69
N ALA A 193 15.62 -2.83 -0.89
CA ALA A 193 15.40 -1.52 -0.31
C ALA A 193 14.98 -1.57 1.17
N PHE A 194 14.47 -2.71 1.65
CA PHE A 194 14.15 -2.89 3.07
C PHE A 194 15.44 -3.01 3.87
N ALA A 195 15.56 -2.20 4.92
CA ALA A 195 16.72 -2.25 5.81
C ALA A 195 16.63 -3.41 6.82
N THR A 196 15.43 -3.92 7.05
CA THR A 196 15.16 -5.08 7.92
C THR A 196 14.29 -6.12 7.20
N PRO A 197 14.52 -7.42 7.42
CA PRO A 197 13.74 -8.47 6.77
C PRO A 197 12.35 -8.66 7.40
N GLU A 198 12.15 -8.16 8.61
CA GLU A 198 10.94 -8.34 9.41
C GLU A 198 10.14 -7.03 9.53
N PRO A 199 8.80 -7.09 9.58
CA PRO A 199 7.99 -5.96 10.01
C PRO A 199 8.31 -5.61 11.47
N MET A 200 8.33 -4.32 11.74
CA MET A 200 8.42 -3.75 13.08
C MET A 200 7.02 -3.43 13.60
N ASP A 201 6.94 -2.71 14.72
CA ASP A 201 5.75 -2.15 15.39
C ASP A 201 4.42 -2.43 14.71
N ARG A 202 3.52 -3.05 15.44
CA ARG A 202 2.18 -3.38 14.95
C ARG A 202 1.15 -2.59 15.74
N GLU A 203 0.23 -1.97 15.01
CA GLU A 203 -0.92 -1.26 15.56
C GLU A 203 -2.19 -1.92 15.02
N THR A 204 -3.20 -2.03 15.88
CA THR A 204 -4.54 -2.48 15.48
C THR A 204 -5.37 -1.26 15.09
N TRP A 205 -5.98 -1.34 13.90
CA TRP A 205 -6.79 -0.29 13.32
C TRP A 205 -8.16 -0.82 12.94
N ARG A 206 -9.21 -0.01 13.11
CA ARG A 206 -10.58 -0.34 12.70
C ARG A 206 -11.07 0.75 11.76
N ILE A 207 -11.52 0.35 10.57
CA ILE A 207 -12.04 1.27 9.55
C ILE A 207 -13.51 0.93 9.32
N ALA A 208 -14.39 1.81 9.78
CA ALA A 208 -15.83 1.71 9.60
C ALA A 208 -16.26 2.67 8.49
N LEU A 209 -16.85 2.14 7.41
CA LEU A 209 -17.28 2.97 6.30
C LEU A 209 -18.63 3.64 6.63
N ARG A 210 -18.85 4.83 6.08
CA ARG A 210 -20.07 5.63 6.19
C ARG A 210 -20.49 6.11 4.81
N ALA A 211 -21.69 6.67 4.69
CA ALA A 211 -22.10 7.36 3.47
C ALA A 211 -21.13 8.52 3.18
N GLY A 212 -20.38 8.44 2.08
CA GLY A 212 -19.44 9.48 1.66
C GLY A 212 -18.17 9.65 2.51
N GLY A 213 -17.86 8.71 3.42
CA GLY A 213 -16.73 8.87 4.34
C GLY A 213 -16.41 7.61 5.16
N ALA A 214 -15.53 7.73 6.15
CA ALA A 214 -15.17 6.65 7.05
C ALA A 214 -14.85 7.17 8.46
N VAL A 215 -14.96 6.28 9.43
CA VAL A 215 -14.40 6.44 10.78
C VAL A 215 -13.20 5.52 10.88
N ILE A 216 -12.05 6.09 11.20
CA ILE A 216 -10.78 5.37 11.38
C ILE A 216 -10.44 5.42 12.86
N VAL A 217 -10.21 4.27 13.48
CA VAL A 217 -9.85 4.14 14.89
C VAL A 217 -8.54 3.38 15.00
N ARG A 218 -7.57 3.92 15.74
CA ARG A 218 -6.40 3.18 16.20
C ARG A 218 -6.63 2.75 17.64
N ASP A 219 -6.35 1.48 17.93
CA ASP A 219 -6.58 0.90 19.25
C ASP A 219 -5.59 1.44 20.28
N TRP A 220 -4.29 1.47 19.94
CA TRP A 220 -3.24 2.03 20.79
C TRP A 220 -2.13 2.75 19.98
N PRO A 221 -1.64 3.93 20.40
CA PRO A 221 -2.27 4.78 21.40
C PRO A 221 -3.62 5.26 20.86
N ARG A 222 -4.66 5.17 21.71
CA ARG A 222 -6.04 5.28 21.26
C ARG A 222 -6.30 6.63 20.59
N ALA A 223 -6.80 6.58 19.37
CA ALA A 223 -7.15 7.76 18.60
C ALA A 223 -8.22 7.42 17.56
N ALA A 224 -9.02 8.41 17.17
CA ALA A 224 -10.08 8.24 16.19
C ALA A 224 -10.19 9.47 15.31
N TRP A 225 -10.55 9.24 14.04
CA TRP A 225 -10.70 10.28 13.03
C TRP A 225 -11.95 10.00 12.21
N GLU A 226 -12.78 11.03 12.01
CA GLU A 226 -13.82 11.02 10.99
C GLU A 226 -13.27 11.66 9.72
N VAL A 227 -13.42 10.96 8.60
CA VAL A 227 -12.97 11.44 7.29
C VAL A 227 -14.10 11.44 6.29
N ARG A 228 -14.17 12.49 5.47
CA ARG A 228 -15.12 12.61 4.36
C ARG A 228 -14.39 12.64 3.03
N ARG A 229 -14.96 12.01 2.02
CA ARG A 229 -14.43 12.06 0.65
C ARG A 229 -14.76 13.40 0.00
N GLU A 230 -13.73 14.08 -0.49
CA GLU A 230 -13.83 15.35 -1.22
C GLU A 230 -12.98 15.28 -2.49
N GLY A 231 -13.63 15.11 -3.65
CA GLY A 231 -12.91 14.92 -4.91
C GLY A 231 -12.03 13.68 -4.87
N SER A 232 -10.70 13.89 -4.92
CA SER A 232 -9.64 12.86 -4.82
C SER A 232 -8.96 12.78 -3.44
N ARG A 233 -9.41 13.57 -2.47
CA ARG A 233 -8.85 13.66 -1.10
C ARG A 233 -9.82 13.16 -0.04
N LEU A 234 -9.30 12.92 1.15
CA LEU A 234 -10.08 12.87 2.38
C LEU A 234 -9.91 14.19 3.13
N ALA A 235 -11.00 14.69 3.69
CA ALA A 235 -10.99 15.80 4.64
C ALA A 235 -11.29 15.26 6.04
N LEU A 236 -10.56 15.74 7.04
CA LEU A 236 -10.91 15.51 8.45
C LEU A 236 -12.15 16.32 8.78
N LYS A 237 -13.07 15.70 9.50
CA LYS A 237 -14.27 16.35 10.03
C LYS A 237 -14.08 16.72 11.50
#